data_AF-A0A8S4QX92-F1
#
_entry.id   AF-A0A8S4QX92-F1
#
_cell.length_a   1.000
_cell.length_b   1.000
_cell.length_c   1.000
_cell.angle_alpha   90.00
_cell.angle_beta   90.00
_cell.angle_gamma   90.00
#
_symmetry.space_group_name_H-M   'P 1'
#
loop_
_entity.id
_entity.type
_entity.pdbx_description
1 polymer ?
#
loop_
_entity_poly.entity_id
_entity_poly.type
_entity_poly.pdbx_seq_one_letter_code
_entity_poly.pdbx_strand_id
1 'polypeptide(L)'
;MDRAQSRVFLVDITIPYDESLVRSETEKKRKYLDNSLTRSRGYRHVAREIIPIVISANGLIPVSVAHHLRRLGFRGNSLAAKMQKVVLLDSARIVRRFLSLSP
;
A
#
# COMPACT_ATOMS: atom_id res chain seq x y z
N MET A 1 13.69 -4.29 10.67
CA MET A 1 14.86 -4.70 9.87
C MET A 1 15.12 -6.15 10.23
N ASP A 2 14.95 -7.06 9.28
CA ASP A 2 15.36 -8.44 9.52
C ASP A 2 16.89 -8.50 9.39
N ARG A 3 17.56 -8.56 10.55
CA ARG A 3 19.02 -8.62 10.64
C ARG A 3 19.57 -9.99 10.24
N ALA A 4 18.75 -11.03 10.28
CA ALA A 4 19.16 -12.40 9.95
C ALA A 4 19.22 -12.63 8.43
N GLN A 5 18.31 -12.00 7.66
CA GLN A 5 18.26 -12.16 6.20
C GLN A 5 18.83 -10.97 5.40
N SER A 6 19.29 -9.89 6.06
CA SER A 6 19.73 -8.66 5.37
C SER A 6 18.66 -8.15 4.39
N ARG A 7 17.40 -8.07 4.85
CA ARG A 7 16.25 -7.62 4.05
C ARG A 7 15.58 -6.41 4.67
N VAL A 8 15.26 -5.43 3.82
CA VAL A 8 14.52 -4.22 4.19
C VAL A 8 13.29 -4.12 3.30
N PHE A 9 12.12 -4.10 3.93
CA PHE A 9 10.84 -3.87 3.26
C PHE A 9 10.53 -2.38 3.28
N LEU A 10 10.24 -1.82 2.11
CA LEU A 10 9.63 -0.50 1.99
C LEU A 10 8.13 -0.70 1.73
N VAL A 11 7.30 -0.36 2.72
CA VAL A 11 5.84 -0.46 2.63
C VAL A 11 5.29 0.92 2.28
N ASP A 12 4.54 0.98 1.19
CA ASP A 12 3.92 2.21 0.70
C ASP A 12 2.40 2.00 0.55
N ILE A 13 1.62 2.87 1.18
CA ILE A 13 0.15 2.76 1.25
C ILE A 13 -0.49 3.85 0.40
N THR A 14 -1.51 3.52 -0.39
CA THR A 14 -2.27 4.52 -1.14
C THR A 14 -3.70 4.10 -1.42
N ILE A 15 -4.57 5.11 -1.42
CA ILE A 15 -6.00 5.00 -1.64
C ILE A 15 -6.40 5.74 -2.92
N PRO A 16 -6.35 5.07 -4.09
CA PRO A 16 -6.73 5.68 -5.36
C PRO A 16 -8.24 5.56 -5.64
N TYR A 17 -8.73 6.29 -6.65
CA TYR A 17 -10.05 6.06 -7.25
C TYR A 17 -9.97 4.88 -8.23
N ASP A 18 -11.04 4.09 -8.38
CA ASP A 18 -11.01 2.76 -9.03
C ASP A 18 -10.38 2.71 -10.42
N GLU A 19 -10.68 3.68 -11.29
CA GLU A 19 -10.12 3.76 -12.65
C GLU A 19 -8.60 3.95 -12.68
N SER A 20 -8.00 4.32 -11.54
CA SER A 20 -6.57 4.57 -11.39
C SER A 20 -5.83 3.51 -10.58
N LEU A 21 -6.46 2.40 -10.18
CA LEU A 21 -5.86 1.39 -9.30
C LEU A 21 -4.59 0.75 -9.91
N VAL A 22 -4.71 0.24 -11.15
CA VAL A 22 -3.61 -0.41 -11.88
C VAL A 22 -2.51 0.60 -12.23
N ARG A 23 -2.91 1.83 -12.61
CA ARG A 23 -1.98 2.90 -12.95
C ARG A 23 -1.20 3.39 -11.73
N SER A 24 -1.87 3.56 -10.59
CA SER A 24 -1.26 3.95 -9.31
C SER A 24 -0.30 2.88 -8.80
N GLU A 25 -0.65 1.60 -8.92
CA GLU A 25 0.25 0.49 -8.57
C GLU A 25 1.51 0.49 -9.46
N THR A 26 1.33 0.71 -10.77
CA THR A 26 2.43 0.71 -11.75
C THR A 26 3.33 1.93 -11.59
N GLU A 27 2.77 3.13 -11.46
CA GLU A 27 3.51 4.38 -11.22
C GLU A 27 4.28 4.32 -9.90
N LYS A 28 3.73 3.73 -8.85
CA LYS A 28 4.44 3.54 -7.57
C LYS A 28 5.58 2.55 -7.69
N LYS A 29 5.34 1.37 -8.29
CA LYS A 29 6.42 0.41 -8.56
C LYS A 29 7.56 1.08 -9.33
N ARG A 30 7.25 1.86 -10.37
CA ARG A 30 8.24 2.61 -11.16
C ARG A 30 8.96 3.70 -10.34
N LYS A 31 8.23 4.57 -9.63
CA LYS A 31 8.81 5.66 -8.83
C LYS A 31 9.73 5.14 -7.73
N TYR A 32 9.38 4.03 -7.09
CA TYR A 32 10.21 3.43 -6.05
C TYR A 32 11.38 2.63 -6.63
N LEU A 33 11.24 2.03 -7.83
CA LEU A 33 12.36 1.43 -8.56
C LEU A 33 13.42 2.51 -8.88
N ASP A 34 13.00 3.64 -9.46
CA ASP A 34 13.89 4.78 -9.76
C ASP A 34 14.55 5.35 -8.48
N ASN A 35 13.79 5.50 -7.39
CA ASN A 35 14.33 6.00 -6.12
C ASN A 35 15.27 4.99 -5.43
N SER A 36 15.06 3.69 -5.64
CA SER A 36 15.91 2.63 -5.08
C SER A 36 17.31 2.60 -5.71
N LEU A 37 17.40 2.94 -6.99
CA LEU A 37 18.67 3.05 -7.75
C LEU A 37 19.50 4.26 -7.31
N THR A 38 18.87 5.41 -7.06
CA THR A 38 19.54 6.66 -6.67
C THR A 38 20.04 6.65 -5.22
N ARG A 39 19.38 5.91 -4.31
CA ARG A 39 19.67 5.91 -2.86
C ARG A 39 20.57 4.73 -2.43
N SER A 40 21.54 4.41 -3.29
CA SER A 40 22.42 3.23 -3.26
C SER A 40 23.79 3.45 -2.59
N ARG A 41 24.03 4.61 -1.95
CA ARG A 41 25.35 4.91 -1.35
C ARG A 41 25.64 4.26 0.01
N GLY A 42 24.66 3.64 0.69
CA GLY A 42 24.85 3.13 2.07
C GLY A 42 24.44 1.68 2.33
N TYR A 43 23.84 0.98 1.37
CA TYR A 43 23.19 -0.33 1.61
C TYR A 43 23.43 -1.31 0.46
N ARG A 44 24.67 -1.43 0.00
CA ARG A 44 25.06 -2.15 -1.22
C ARG A 44 24.79 -3.68 -1.17
N HIS A 45 24.51 -4.23 0.01
CA HIS A 45 24.39 -5.68 0.25
C HIS A 45 23.07 -6.11 0.94
N VAL A 46 22.06 -5.22 0.97
CA VAL A 46 20.77 -5.51 1.59
C VAL A 46 19.73 -5.60 0.48
N ALA A 47 19.12 -6.77 0.28
CA ALA A 47 18.04 -6.92 -0.69
C ALA A 47 16.87 -6.03 -0.25
N ARG A 48 16.58 -5.00 -1.04
CA ARG A 48 15.47 -4.07 -0.82
C ARG A 48 14.28 -4.51 -1.65
N GLU A 49 13.18 -4.72 -0.95
CA GLU A 49 11.94 -5.14 -1.56
C GLU A 49 10.84 -4.11 -1.28
N ILE A 50 10.24 -3.60 -2.34
CA ILE A 50 9.13 -2.65 -2.25
C ILE A 50 7.83 -3.44 -2.29
N ILE A 51 7.01 -3.27 -1.27
CA ILE A 51 5.73 -3.95 -1.11
C ILE A 51 4.62 -2.89 -1.12
N PRO A 52 3.98 -2.63 -2.27
CA PRO A 52 2.89 -1.66 -2.34
C PRO A 52 1.61 -2.26 -1.73
N ILE A 53 0.97 -1.50 -0.86
CA ILE A 53 -0.31 -1.86 -0.25
C ILE A 53 -1.35 -0.84 -0.72
N VAL A 54 -2.18 -1.24 -1.67
CA VAL A 54 -3.15 -0.36 -2.34
C VAL A 54 -4.56 -0.79 -1.97
N ILE A 55 -5.43 0.15 -1.59
CA ILE A 55 -6.85 -0.10 -1.34
C ILE A 55 -7.62 1.09 -1.88
N SER A 56 -8.51 0.92 -2.85
CA SER A 56 -9.24 2.07 -3.39
C SER A 56 -10.20 2.71 -2.38
N ALA A 57 -10.62 3.93 -2.65
CA ALA A 57 -11.54 4.68 -1.77
C ALA A 57 -12.90 3.97 -1.57
N ASN A 58 -13.31 3.11 -2.50
CA ASN A 58 -14.50 2.27 -2.38
C ASN A 58 -14.23 0.89 -1.74
N GLY A 59 -13.01 0.65 -1.24
CA GLY A 59 -12.63 -0.58 -0.58
C GLY A 59 -12.22 -1.71 -1.52
N LEU A 60 -11.98 -1.48 -2.81
CA LEU A 60 -11.43 -2.53 -3.67
C LEU A 60 -9.97 -2.82 -3.30
N ILE A 61 -9.69 -4.10 -2.99
CA ILE A 61 -8.36 -4.58 -2.65
C ILE A 61 -7.83 -5.42 -3.81
N PRO A 62 -6.73 -5.04 -4.47
CA PRO A 62 -6.10 -5.87 -5.48
C PRO A 62 -5.59 -7.19 -4.89
N VAL A 63 -5.70 -8.27 -5.66
CA VAL A 63 -5.25 -9.62 -5.25
C VAL A 63 -3.76 -9.65 -4.87
N SER A 64 -2.95 -8.76 -5.45
CA SER A 64 -1.52 -8.59 -5.12
C SER A 64 -1.29 -8.25 -3.65
N VAL A 65 -2.21 -7.54 -2.99
CA VAL A 65 -2.11 -7.19 -1.56
C VAL A 65 -2.13 -8.44 -0.68
N ALA A 66 -2.93 -9.44 -1.02
CA ALA A 66 -2.93 -10.70 -0.25
C ALA A 66 -1.57 -11.41 -0.33
N HIS A 67 -0.93 -11.38 -1.50
CA HIS A 67 0.43 -11.92 -1.67
C HIS A 67 1.45 -11.10 -0.87
N HIS A 68 1.38 -9.78 -0.93
CA HIS A 68 2.23 -8.86 -0.18
C HIS A 68 2.14 -9.05 1.34
N LEU A 69 0.93 -9.17 1.87
CA LEU A 69 0.70 -9.38 3.30
C LEU A 69 1.29 -10.72 3.77
N ARG A 70 1.13 -11.80 2.98
CA ARG A 70 1.76 -13.10 3.28
C ARG A 70 3.28 -13.01 3.37
N ARG A 71 3.90 -12.23 2.48
CA ARG A 71 5.37 -12.03 2.46
C ARG A 71 5.88 -11.21 3.64
N LEU A 72 5.05 -10.31 4.16
CA LEU A 72 5.31 -9.58 5.41
C LEU A 72 5.07 -10.44 6.67
N GLY A 73 4.68 -11.70 6.51
CA GLY A 73 4.42 -12.63 7.62
C GLY A 73 2.99 -12.59 8.15
N PHE A 74 2.11 -11.77 7.57
CA PHE A 74 0.70 -11.75 7.95
C PHE A 74 -0.04 -12.91 7.27
N ARG A 75 -0.60 -13.80 8.07
CA ARG A 75 -1.40 -14.95 7.59
C ARG A 75 -2.89 -14.65 7.69
N GLY A 76 -3.64 -15.05 6.67
CA GLY A 76 -5.09 -14.88 6.58
C GLY A 76 -5.53 -13.50 6.07
N ASN A 77 -6.85 -13.35 5.89
CA ASN A 77 -7.45 -12.17 5.27
C ASN A 77 -7.90 -11.10 6.28
N SER A 78 -7.69 -11.33 7.58
CA SER A 78 -8.21 -10.47 8.65
C SER A 78 -7.65 -9.04 8.61
N LEU A 79 -6.36 -8.90 8.27
CA LEU A 79 -5.72 -7.58 8.15
C LEU A 79 -6.25 -6.83 6.92
N ALA A 80 -6.33 -7.49 5.76
CA ALA A 80 -6.91 -6.89 4.56
C ALA A 80 -8.35 -6.41 4.80
N ALA A 81 -9.18 -7.23 5.46
CA ALA A 81 -10.56 -6.86 5.82
C ALA A 81 -10.61 -5.66 6.79
N LYS A 82 -9.73 -5.60 7.79
CA LYS A 82 -9.62 -4.43 8.69
C LYS A 82 -9.25 -3.17 7.92
N MET A 83 -8.28 -3.27 7.02
CA MET A 83 -7.86 -2.14 6.21
C MET A 83 -9.01 -1.67 5.29
N GLN A 84 -9.71 -2.60 4.64
CA GLN A 84 -10.90 -2.31 3.83
C GLN A 84 -11.95 -1.54 4.63
N LYS A 85 -12.27 -2.04 5.83
CA LYS A 85 -13.25 -1.43 6.73
C LYS A 85 -12.86 0.00 7.09
N VAL A 86 -11.60 0.25 7.45
CA VAL A 86 -11.13 1.59 7.83
C VAL A 86 -11.25 2.57 6.66
N VAL A 87 -10.85 2.16 5.46
CA VAL A 87 -10.95 3.01 4.26
C VAL A 87 -12.41 3.36 3.98
N LEU A 88 -13.31 2.38 3.98
CA LEU A 88 -14.75 2.61 3.76
C LEU A 88 -15.36 3.56 4.79
N LEU A 89 -15.04 3.38 6.08
CA LEU A 89 -15.55 4.23 7.15
C LEU A 89 -15.04 5.67 7.05
N ASP A 90 -13.78 5.85 6.65
CA ASP A 90 -13.19 7.19 6.52
C ASP A 90 -13.72 7.91 5.26
N SER A 91 -13.82 7.19 4.13
CA SER A 91 -14.51 7.70 2.92
C SER A 91 -15.93 8.16 3.24
N ALA A 92 -16.71 7.33 3.94
CA ALA A 92 -18.07 7.66 4.34
C ALA A 92 -18.14 8.86 5.30
N ARG A 93 -17.16 8.98 6.21
CA ARG A 93 -17.04 10.14 7.11
C ARG A 93 -16.79 11.44 6.35
N ILE A 94 -15.90 11.41 5.34
CA ILE A 94 -15.61 12.57 4.49
C ILE A 94 -16.87 13.01 3.74
N VAL A 95 -17.57 12.07 3.10
CA VAL A 95 -18.83 12.35 2.39
C VAL A 95 -19.88 12.92 3.34
N ARG A 96 -20.07 12.31 4.51
CA ARG A 96 -21.03 12.81 5.52
C ARG A 96 -20.68 14.23 5.94
N ARG A 97 -19.41 14.51 6.26
CA ARG A 97 -18.98 15.86 6.64
C ARG A 97 -19.25 16.87 5.54
N PHE A 98 -18.98 16.53 4.29
CA PHE A 98 -19.26 17.42 3.16
C PHE A 98 -20.76 17.70 3.01
N LEU A 99 -21.60 16.66 3.05
CA LEU A 99 -23.05 16.82 2.96
C LEU A 99 -23.63 17.59 4.15
N SER A 100 -23.09 17.41 5.35
CA SER A 100 -23.49 18.15 6.55
C SER A 100 -23.00 19.60 6.59
N LEU A 101 -22.06 19.99 5.72
CA LEU A 101 -21.58 21.36 5.56
C LEU A 101 -22.34 22.12 4.47
N SER A 102 -23.13 21.42 3.64
CA SER A 102 -24.04 22.07 2.69
C SER A 102 -25.28 22.57 3.44
N PRO A 103 -25.69 23.83 3.25
CA PRO A 103 -26.95 24.35 3.81
C PRO A 103 -28.18 23.67 3.20
#